data_AF-A0A1Q6WBE7-F1
#
_entry.id   AF-A0A1Q6WBE7-F1
#
_cell.length_a   1.000
_cell.length_b   1.000
_cell.length_c   1.000
_cell.angle_alpha   90.00
_cell.angle_beta   90.00
_cell.angle_gamma   90.00
#
_symmetry.space_group_name_H-M   'P 1'
#
loop_
_entity.id
_entity.type
_entity.pdbx_description
1 polymer ?
#
loop_
_entity_poly.entity_id
_entity_poly.type
_entity_poly.pdbx_seq_one_letter_code
_entity_poly.pdbx_strand_id
1 'polypeptide(L)'
;MEPVERHVLEPDASFDGGDLDCGNGLLLLIRQHMDPLERGGLLEFRSTEISVEADFPAWCRMTGNELVSWTKHGKERSFLVCKGALADRREHQALARSHTALGLEVVPVTIPSTLPAPAPAPHIPALAVMGVGSWPRPRWMLQAIHDHIEGRLSDADFRATADDATRLAVQSQLRAGVDVVTDGEQRRDNYASFVGGRLDNCRLIPLTDLLPLVDHPEEFEREMQSLDVPAAEVRHPAVFGPLGRREPLAREELEIVRAITDRPVKIALPGPYLLTRMMWMECITDRAYRSREHLAGDVVRVLREEIHELLAAGVALVQLDEPVLSEVVFTGAKNTRSFMCGALSEKGDSGTELEFARTLINQVVAGLPRARLGLHVCRGNWTPDERVALTGDYRPLLALLGSVDVGTLFLELATPRAGGLEILAELPDDRRVGIGVVNQKRREIETVEEVIARGRRAIDLLGEARVLLTPDCGFATFADNPVASPQIAEAKLRVIVEAAERLRKA
;
A
#
# COMPACT_ATOMS: atom_id res chain seq x y z
N MET A 1 9.29 -30.88 -39.11
CA MET A 1 9.21 -29.50 -39.62
C MET A 1 10.41 -29.31 -40.54
N GLU A 2 10.20 -28.97 -41.80
CA GLU A 2 11.29 -28.70 -42.76
C GLU A 2 11.95 -27.33 -42.47
N PRO A 3 13.24 -27.14 -42.81
CA PRO A 3 13.91 -25.86 -42.60
C PRO A 3 13.36 -24.79 -43.56
N VAL A 4 13.26 -23.56 -43.07
CA VAL A 4 12.88 -22.38 -43.86
C VAL A 4 14.13 -21.62 -44.30
N GLU A 5 14.02 -20.79 -45.35
CA GLU A 5 15.14 -19.95 -45.82
C GLU A 5 15.50 -18.83 -44.84
N ARG A 6 14.52 -18.33 -44.07
CA ARG A 6 14.70 -17.33 -43.02
C ARG A 6 13.55 -17.39 -42.02
N HIS A 7 13.79 -16.96 -40.79
CA HIS A 7 12.73 -16.74 -39.81
C HIS A 7 11.80 -15.61 -40.28
N VAL A 8 10.48 -15.82 -40.15
CA VAL A 8 9.47 -14.82 -40.52
C VAL A 8 9.19 -13.85 -39.37
N LEU A 9 9.40 -14.30 -38.13
CA LEU A 9 9.20 -13.53 -36.92
C LEU A 9 10.55 -13.19 -36.31
N GLU A 10 10.67 -11.96 -35.83
CA GLU A 10 11.86 -11.48 -35.12
C GLU A 10 11.89 -12.04 -33.68
N PRO A 11 13.05 -12.48 -33.19
CA PRO A 11 13.21 -12.94 -31.82
C PRO A 11 13.25 -11.77 -30.83
N ASP A 12 12.81 -12.03 -29.60
CA ASP A 12 12.92 -11.09 -28.49
C ASP A 12 14.26 -11.25 -27.74
N ALA A 13 14.86 -12.44 -27.82
CA ALA A 13 16.21 -12.72 -27.35
C ALA A 13 16.93 -13.68 -28.31
N SER A 14 18.26 -13.58 -28.38
CA SER A 14 19.07 -14.46 -29.22
C SER A 14 20.40 -14.85 -28.55
N PHE A 15 20.89 -16.07 -28.76
CA PHE A 15 22.26 -16.44 -28.38
C PHE A 15 22.90 -17.47 -29.34
N ASP A 16 24.21 -17.66 -29.22
CA ASP A 16 24.97 -18.65 -29.98
C ASP A 16 25.32 -19.84 -29.09
N GLY A 17 24.80 -21.02 -29.43
CA GLY A 17 25.02 -22.28 -28.71
C GLY A 17 26.26 -23.05 -29.18
N GLY A 18 26.96 -22.60 -30.24
CA GLY A 18 28.20 -23.22 -30.70
C GLY A 18 28.03 -24.68 -31.14
N ASP A 19 28.88 -25.56 -30.61
CA ASP A 19 28.92 -27.01 -30.87
C ASP A 19 28.31 -27.85 -29.73
N LEU A 20 27.57 -27.22 -28.81
CA LEU A 20 26.92 -27.91 -27.69
C LEU A 20 25.70 -28.71 -28.18
N ASP A 21 25.55 -29.93 -27.66
CA ASP A 21 24.36 -30.77 -27.86
C ASP A 21 23.32 -30.60 -26.73
N CYS A 22 22.11 -31.13 -26.92
CA CYS A 22 21.03 -31.05 -25.92
C CYS A 22 21.33 -31.82 -24.61
N GLY A 23 22.28 -32.76 -24.59
CA GLY A 23 22.74 -33.49 -23.40
C GLY A 23 23.90 -32.84 -22.65
N ASN A 24 24.70 -32.00 -23.30
CA ASN A 24 25.95 -31.42 -22.82
C ASN A 24 25.89 -29.88 -22.68
N GLY A 25 24.77 -29.35 -22.18
CA GLY A 25 24.69 -27.98 -21.69
C GLY A 25 23.94 -26.98 -22.58
N LEU A 26 23.60 -27.31 -23.84
CA LEU A 26 22.80 -26.41 -24.68
C LEU A 26 21.45 -26.08 -24.05
N LEU A 27 20.77 -27.07 -23.44
CA LEU A 27 19.48 -26.85 -22.77
C LEU A 27 19.57 -25.92 -21.56
N LEU A 28 20.73 -25.83 -20.90
CA LEU A 28 20.93 -24.90 -19.79
C LEU A 28 21.00 -23.45 -20.30
N LEU A 29 21.69 -23.23 -21.43
CA LEU A 29 21.71 -21.92 -22.08
C LEU A 29 20.33 -21.54 -22.62
N ILE A 30 19.62 -22.49 -23.24
CA ILE A 30 18.24 -22.27 -23.68
C ILE A 30 17.38 -21.84 -22.50
N ARG A 31 17.44 -22.53 -21.35
CA ARG A 31 16.70 -22.12 -20.14
C ARG A 31 17.13 -20.75 -19.63
N GLN A 32 18.44 -20.47 -19.54
CA GLN A 32 18.95 -19.17 -19.10
C GLN A 32 18.39 -18.00 -19.92
N HIS A 33 18.18 -18.20 -21.23
CA HIS A 33 17.64 -17.17 -22.12
C HIS A 33 16.11 -17.24 -22.31
N MET A 34 15.49 -18.39 -22.08
CA MET A 34 14.04 -18.62 -22.21
C MET A 34 13.28 -18.31 -20.91
N ASP A 35 13.84 -18.64 -19.76
CA ASP A 35 13.21 -18.42 -18.45
C ASP A 35 12.87 -16.94 -18.20
N PRO A 36 13.71 -15.95 -18.63
CA PRO A 36 13.37 -14.53 -18.53
C PRO A 36 12.29 -14.04 -19.50
N LEU A 37 11.96 -14.79 -20.55
CA LEU A 37 10.91 -14.39 -21.50
C LEU A 37 9.51 -14.63 -20.90
N GLU A 38 8.54 -13.83 -21.29
CA GLU A 38 7.13 -14.10 -20.98
C GLU A 38 6.57 -15.21 -21.89
N ARG A 39 5.41 -15.79 -21.55
CA ARG A 39 4.70 -16.68 -22.50
C ARG A 39 4.35 -15.89 -23.76
N GLY A 40 4.60 -16.48 -24.93
CA GLY A 40 4.53 -15.79 -26.22
C GLY A 40 5.85 -15.14 -26.66
N GLY A 41 6.86 -15.08 -25.78
CA GLY A 41 8.21 -14.60 -26.11
C GLY A 41 8.96 -15.55 -27.02
N LEU A 42 9.70 -15.00 -27.99
CA LEU A 42 10.49 -15.73 -28.98
C LEU A 42 11.97 -15.69 -28.64
N LEU A 43 12.59 -16.86 -28.53
CA LEU A 43 14.03 -17.04 -28.41
C LEU A 43 14.58 -17.62 -29.71
N GLU A 44 15.59 -16.96 -30.27
CA GLU A 44 16.43 -17.54 -31.31
C GLU A 44 17.71 -18.13 -30.69
N PHE A 45 18.15 -19.30 -31.13
CA PHE A 45 19.51 -19.73 -30.87
C PHE A 45 20.12 -20.46 -32.05
N ARG A 46 21.43 -20.28 -32.20
CA ARG A 46 22.22 -20.90 -33.27
C ARG A 46 23.01 -22.10 -32.76
N SER A 47 23.14 -23.14 -33.57
CA SER A 47 23.94 -24.33 -33.25
C SER A 47 24.57 -24.93 -34.50
N THR A 48 25.79 -25.40 -34.36
CA THR A 48 26.54 -26.15 -35.38
C THR A 48 26.47 -27.66 -35.19
N GLU A 49 25.94 -28.10 -34.04
CA GLU A 49 25.84 -29.50 -33.66
C GLU A 49 24.65 -30.17 -34.37
N ILE A 50 24.89 -31.35 -34.95
CA ILE A 50 23.95 -32.00 -35.85
C ILE A 50 22.79 -32.70 -35.11
N SER A 51 23.04 -33.20 -33.90
CA SER A 51 22.06 -33.91 -33.06
C SER A 51 20.88 -33.04 -32.63
N VAL A 52 21.11 -31.72 -32.51
CA VAL A 52 20.09 -30.74 -32.09
C VAL A 52 18.87 -30.74 -33.03
N GLU A 53 19.04 -31.02 -34.33
CA GLU A 53 17.93 -31.13 -35.29
C GLU A 53 16.89 -32.18 -34.86
N ALA A 54 17.36 -33.30 -34.29
CA ALA A 54 16.51 -34.42 -33.88
C ALA A 54 15.98 -34.24 -32.46
N ASP A 55 16.82 -33.76 -31.54
CA ASP A 55 16.52 -33.77 -30.11
C ASP A 55 15.71 -32.56 -29.65
N PHE A 56 15.97 -31.38 -30.24
CA PHE A 56 15.35 -30.14 -29.78
C PHE A 56 13.82 -30.10 -29.95
N PRO A 57 13.22 -30.57 -31.06
CA PRO A 57 11.76 -30.62 -31.19
C PRO A 57 11.08 -31.50 -30.12
N ALA A 58 11.76 -32.54 -29.64
CA ALA A 58 11.25 -33.38 -28.56
C ALA A 58 11.25 -32.64 -27.22
N TRP A 59 12.33 -31.90 -26.93
CA TRP A 59 12.43 -31.05 -25.74
C TRP A 59 11.33 -29.97 -25.70
N CYS A 60 11.06 -29.30 -26.82
CA CYS A 60 9.97 -28.32 -26.93
C CYS A 60 8.62 -28.91 -26.50
N ARG A 61 8.27 -30.09 -27.04
CA ARG A 61 7.03 -30.80 -26.67
C ARG A 61 6.96 -31.17 -25.19
N MET A 62 8.07 -31.64 -24.62
CA MET A 62 8.14 -32.02 -23.20
C MET A 62 8.02 -30.83 -22.25
N THR A 63 8.47 -29.65 -22.67
CA THR A 63 8.50 -28.44 -21.85
C THR A 63 7.34 -27.49 -22.11
N GLY A 64 6.42 -27.85 -23.02
CA GLY A 64 5.27 -27.01 -23.38
C GLY A 64 5.63 -25.78 -24.20
N ASN A 65 6.78 -25.76 -24.86
CA ASN A 65 7.24 -24.68 -25.73
C ASN A 65 6.99 -25.04 -27.20
N GLU A 66 6.71 -24.05 -28.04
CA GLU A 66 6.43 -24.25 -29.46
C GLU A 66 7.67 -23.92 -30.31
N LEU A 67 8.19 -24.90 -31.06
CA LEU A 67 9.18 -24.63 -32.10
C LEU A 67 8.48 -23.93 -33.28
N VAL A 68 8.81 -22.66 -33.51
CA VAL A 68 8.15 -21.81 -34.51
C VAL A 68 8.72 -22.02 -35.90
N SER A 69 10.05 -22.01 -36.02
CA SER A 69 10.74 -22.27 -37.29
C SER A 69 12.22 -22.57 -37.04
N TRP A 70 12.88 -23.16 -38.02
CA TRP A 70 14.33 -23.33 -38.00
C TRP A 70 14.94 -23.18 -39.40
N THR A 71 16.18 -22.73 -39.48
CA THR A 71 16.93 -22.49 -40.72
C THR A 71 18.17 -23.38 -40.76
N LYS A 72 18.72 -23.61 -41.97
CA LYS A 72 19.95 -24.36 -42.16
C LYS A 72 20.81 -23.73 -43.24
N HIS A 73 21.98 -23.22 -42.85
CA HIS A 73 22.96 -22.64 -43.76
C HIS A 73 24.31 -23.33 -43.59
N GLY A 74 24.61 -24.27 -44.49
CA GLY A 74 25.82 -25.09 -44.39
C GLY A 74 25.80 -25.96 -43.13
N LYS A 75 26.69 -25.68 -42.18
CA LYS A 75 26.80 -26.39 -40.89
C LYS A 75 26.05 -25.71 -39.75
N GLU A 76 25.61 -24.47 -39.93
CA GLU A 76 24.90 -23.72 -38.90
C GLU A 76 23.38 -23.89 -39.05
N ARG A 77 22.71 -24.02 -37.90
CA ARG A 77 21.25 -24.02 -37.79
C ARG A 77 20.84 -22.91 -36.85
N SER A 78 19.73 -22.25 -37.15
CA SER A 78 19.07 -21.36 -36.19
C SER A 78 17.68 -21.89 -35.87
N PHE A 79 17.32 -21.88 -34.59
CA PHE A 79 16.03 -22.33 -34.10
C PHE A 79 15.31 -21.16 -33.43
N LEU A 80 14.09 -20.90 -33.86
CA LEU A 80 13.21 -19.92 -33.25
C LEU A 80 12.11 -20.66 -32.49
N VAL A 81 12.07 -20.45 -31.18
CA VAL A 81 11.18 -21.15 -30.26
C VAL A 81 10.39 -20.14 -29.42
N CYS A 82 9.09 -20.40 -29.25
CA CYS A 82 8.19 -19.63 -28.42
C CYS A 82 8.10 -20.24 -27.03
N LYS A 83 8.14 -19.41 -25.99
CA LYS A 83 7.78 -19.84 -24.63
C LYS A 83 6.27 -20.06 -24.57
N GLY A 84 5.82 -21.29 -24.35
CA GLY A 84 4.40 -21.62 -24.52
C GLY A 84 3.99 -21.75 -26.00
N ALA A 85 2.71 -21.50 -26.30
CA ALA A 85 2.18 -21.59 -27.67
C ALA A 85 2.36 -20.26 -28.41
N LEU A 86 2.57 -20.29 -29.73
CA LEU A 86 2.70 -19.08 -30.56
C LEU A 86 1.41 -18.25 -30.59
N ALA A 87 0.27 -18.85 -30.31
CA ALA A 87 -1.00 -18.14 -30.13
C ALA A 87 -0.92 -17.12 -28.97
N ASP A 88 -0.21 -17.46 -27.89
CA ASP A 88 0.02 -16.60 -26.72
C ASP A 88 0.71 -15.27 -27.15
N ARG A 89 1.57 -15.29 -28.20
CA ARG A 89 2.21 -14.08 -28.77
C ARG A 89 1.21 -13.14 -29.44
N ARG A 90 0.18 -13.69 -30.10
CA ARG A 90 -0.84 -12.87 -30.79
C ARG A 90 -1.76 -12.19 -29.78
N GLU A 91 -2.09 -12.87 -28.69
CA GLU A 91 -2.79 -12.27 -27.55
C GLU A 91 -1.95 -11.17 -26.92
N HIS A 92 -0.66 -11.43 -26.64
CA HIS A 92 0.27 -10.43 -26.11
C HIS A 92 0.40 -9.19 -27.03
N GLN A 93 0.49 -9.37 -28.35
CA GLN A 93 0.52 -8.26 -29.32
C GLN A 93 -0.83 -7.53 -29.47
N ALA A 94 -1.96 -8.23 -29.30
CA ALA A 94 -3.29 -7.63 -29.28
C ALA A 94 -3.50 -6.79 -28.00
N LEU A 95 -3.03 -7.28 -26.85
CA LEU A 95 -3.01 -6.58 -25.56
C LEU A 95 -2.09 -5.35 -25.60
N ALA A 96 -0.91 -5.45 -26.22
CA ALA A 96 -0.02 -4.30 -26.44
C ALA A 96 -0.64 -3.22 -27.34
N ARG A 97 -1.44 -3.59 -28.34
CA ARG A 97 -2.20 -2.63 -29.18
C ARG A 97 -3.37 -1.99 -28.43
N SER A 98 -3.89 -2.64 -27.38
CA SER A 98 -4.94 -2.07 -26.51
C SER A 98 -4.44 -0.89 -25.66
N HIS A 99 -3.12 -0.77 -25.40
CA HIS A 99 -2.55 0.41 -24.71
C HIS A 99 -2.82 1.73 -25.45
N THR A 100 -2.88 1.68 -26.78
CA THR A 100 -3.25 2.84 -27.60
C THR A 100 -4.70 3.26 -27.39
N ALA A 101 -5.58 2.37 -26.91
CA ALA A 101 -7.01 2.65 -26.77
C ALA A 101 -7.34 3.56 -25.57
N LEU A 102 -6.48 3.65 -24.54
CA LEU A 102 -6.64 4.57 -23.41
C LEU A 102 -5.90 5.91 -23.57
N GLY A 103 -5.07 6.06 -24.62
CA GLY A 103 -4.36 7.32 -24.90
C GLY A 103 -3.40 7.78 -23.80
N LEU A 104 -2.88 6.87 -22.97
CA LEU A 104 -2.02 7.20 -21.84
C LEU A 104 -0.54 7.17 -22.24
N GLU A 105 0.05 8.35 -22.35
CA GLU A 105 1.51 8.49 -22.52
C GLU A 105 2.19 8.32 -21.15
N VAL A 106 3.04 7.30 -21.03
CA VAL A 106 3.89 7.09 -19.84
C VAL A 106 4.91 8.22 -19.79
N VAL A 107 4.92 8.95 -18.68
CA VAL A 107 5.83 10.09 -18.48
C VAL A 107 7.14 9.64 -17.83
N PRO A 108 8.29 10.24 -18.18
CA PRO A 108 9.55 9.99 -17.48
C PRO A 108 9.48 10.39 -16.00
N VAL A 109 9.92 9.50 -15.12
CA VAL A 109 10.00 9.76 -13.68
C VAL A 109 11.28 10.50 -13.34
N THR A 110 11.16 11.57 -12.55
CA THR A 110 12.32 12.27 -11.97
C THR A 110 12.54 11.78 -10.55
N ILE A 111 13.71 11.22 -10.28
CA ILE A 111 14.11 10.79 -8.93
C ILE A 111 15.13 11.80 -8.38
N PRO A 112 14.89 12.40 -7.20
CA PRO A 112 15.83 13.33 -6.61
C PRO A 112 17.15 12.61 -6.27
N SER A 113 18.29 13.22 -6.64
CA SER A 113 19.62 12.67 -6.35
C SER A 113 19.99 12.74 -4.86
N THR A 114 19.31 13.59 -4.09
CA THR A 114 19.54 13.82 -2.66
C THR A 114 18.23 14.07 -1.95
N LEU A 115 18.08 13.54 -0.74
CA LEU A 115 16.93 13.79 0.12
C LEU A 115 17.28 14.78 1.24
N PRO A 116 16.36 15.69 1.62
CA PRO A 116 16.63 16.67 2.66
C PRO A 116 16.81 15.99 4.02
N ALA A 117 17.63 16.59 4.87
CA ALA A 117 17.83 16.13 6.24
C ALA A 117 16.65 16.53 7.14
N PRO A 118 16.27 15.71 8.15
CA PRO A 118 15.26 16.08 9.14
C PRO A 118 15.59 17.39 9.85
N ALA A 119 14.61 18.30 9.96
CA ALA A 119 14.71 19.51 10.77
C ALA A 119 14.27 19.23 12.22
N PRO A 120 14.67 20.06 13.21
CA PRO A 120 14.13 19.96 14.57
C PRO A 120 12.59 20.04 14.59
N ALA A 121 11.98 19.31 15.51
CA ALA A 121 10.52 19.32 15.70
C ALA A 121 10.16 19.28 17.18
N PRO A 122 8.96 19.76 17.58
CA PRO A 122 8.51 19.71 18.97
C PRO A 122 8.52 18.29 19.55
N HIS A 123 8.95 18.17 20.81
CA HIS A 123 8.95 16.89 21.52
C HIS A 123 7.51 16.48 21.90
N ILE A 124 7.16 15.23 21.60
CA ILE A 124 5.94 14.57 22.09
C ILE A 124 6.20 13.92 23.47
N PRO A 125 5.64 14.42 24.58
CA PRO A 125 5.89 13.91 25.92
C PRO A 125 5.23 12.54 26.18
N ALA A 126 5.60 11.90 27.29
CA ALA A 126 4.90 10.72 27.80
C ALA A 126 3.43 11.04 28.10
N LEU A 127 2.56 10.03 27.97
CA LEU A 127 1.12 10.14 28.11
C LEU A 127 0.48 11.19 27.17
N ALA A 128 1.16 11.63 26.11
CA ALA A 128 0.59 12.57 25.16
C ALA A 128 -0.69 12.00 24.51
N VAL A 129 -1.68 12.87 24.35
CA VAL A 129 -2.97 12.57 23.75
C VAL A 129 -2.99 13.05 22.32
N MET A 130 -3.44 12.18 21.41
CA MET A 130 -3.56 12.49 19.99
C MET A 130 -4.59 11.61 19.28
N GLY A 131 -5.13 12.11 18.16
CA GLY A 131 -5.89 11.28 17.23
C GLY A 131 -4.99 10.29 16.48
N VAL A 132 -5.59 9.26 15.87
CA VAL A 132 -4.85 8.30 15.04
C VAL A 132 -4.61 8.83 13.62
N GLY A 133 -5.57 9.56 13.04
CA GLY A 133 -5.45 10.13 11.69
C GLY A 133 -6.74 10.87 11.33
N SER A 134 -7.58 10.19 10.55
CA SER A 134 -8.81 10.72 9.95
C SER A 134 -9.83 11.30 10.93
N TRP A 135 -10.47 12.39 10.49
CA TRP A 135 -11.52 13.11 11.20
C TRP A 135 -12.81 13.18 10.36
N PRO A 136 -14.01 13.17 10.96
CA PRO A 136 -15.24 13.22 10.18
C PRO A 136 -15.37 14.52 9.41
N ARG A 137 -15.62 14.40 8.11
CA ARG A 137 -15.67 15.53 7.18
C ARG A 137 -17.07 16.18 7.19
N PRO A 138 -17.16 17.52 7.11
CA PRO A 138 -18.44 18.18 6.87
C PRO A 138 -19.06 17.74 5.53
N ARG A 139 -20.39 17.72 5.44
CA ARG A 139 -21.09 17.30 4.21
C ARG A 139 -20.67 18.09 2.96
N TRP A 140 -20.44 19.39 3.11
CA TRP A 140 -19.98 20.23 2.01
C TRP A 140 -18.56 19.89 1.55
N MET A 141 -17.72 19.34 2.44
CA MET A 141 -16.38 18.89 2.09
C MET A 141 -16.44 17.59 1.28
N LEU A 142 -17.34 16.67 1.64
CA LEU A 142 -17.59 15.45 0.86
C LEU A 142 -18.05 15.79 -0.56
N GLN A 143 -19.02 16.71 -0.68
CA GLN A 143 -19.47 17.21 -1.97
C GLN A 143 -18.32 17.83 -2.79
N ALA A 144 -17.45 18.62 -2.15
CA ALA A 144 -16.29 19.21 -2.81
C ALA A 144 -15.27 18.17 -3.29
N ILE A 145 -15.06 17.06 -2.54
CA ILE A 145 -14.24 15.92 -2.97
C ILE A 145 -14.84 15.29 -4.24
N HIS A 146 -16.14 14.99 -4.24
CA HIS A 146 -16.80 14.40 -5.40
C HIS A 146 -16.76 15.33 -6.61
N ASP A 147 -17.11 16.61 -6.43
CA ASP A 147 -17.07 17.61 -7.50
C ASP A 147 -15.66 17.80 -8.06
N HIS A 148 -14.62 17.74 -7.23
CA HIS A 148 -13.23 17.83 -7.69
C HIS A 148 -12.81 16.57 -8.49
N ILE A 149 -13.12 15.37 -7.99
CA ILE A 149 -12.84 14.09 -8.67
C ILE A 149 -13.54 14.04 -10.04
N GLU A 150 -14.74 14.61 -10.15
CA GLU A 150 -15.53 14.66 -11.38
C GLU A 150 -15.20 15.87 -12.28
N GLY A 151 -14.20 16.68 -11.91
CA GLY A 151 -13.74 17.84 -12.70
C GLY A 151 -14.73 19.01 -12.73
N ARG A 152 -15.72 19.04 -11.81
CA ARG A 152 -16.69 20.13 -11.65
C ARG A 152 -16.21 21.24 -10.72
N LEU A 153 -15.20 20.98 -9.89
CA LEU A 153 -14.58 21.96 -8.99
C LEU A 153 -13.11 22.17 -9.35
N SER A 154 -12.69 23.43 -9.44
CA SER A 154 -11.30 23.77 -9.72
C SER A 154 -10.37 23.38 -8.57
N ASP A 155 -9.10 23.11 -8.86
CA ASP A 155 -8.10 22.79 -7.83
C ASP A 155 -7.99 23.90 -6.77
N ALA A 156 -8.10 25.16 -7.18
CA ALA A 156 -8.02 26.30 -6.28
C ALA A 156 -9.21 26.35 -5.31
N ASP A 157 -10.43 26.14 -5.82
CA ASP A 157 -11.64 26.13 -5.00
C ASP A 157 -11.69 24.90 -4.09
N PHE A 158 -11.22 23.75 -4.58
CA PHE A 158 -11.08 22.54 -3.77
C PHE A 158 -10.09 22.75 -2.62
N ARG A 159 -8.90 23.29 -2.89
CA ARG A 159 -7.90 23.60 -1.86
C ARG A 159 -8.42 24.56 -0.81
N ALA A 160 -9.08 25.65 -1.23
CA ALA A 160 -9.68 26.61 -0.31
C ALA A 160 -10.78 25.97 0.57
N THR A 161 -11.65 25.15 -0.03
CA THR A 161 -12.70 24.43 0.69
C THR A 161 -12.10 23.46 1.70
N ALA A 162 -11.06 22.73 1.31
CA ALA A 162 -10.36 21.83 2.19
C ALA A 162 -9.60 22.52 3.33
N ASP A 163 -9.04 23.72 3.10
CA ASP A 163 -8.43 24.54 4.15
C ASP A 163 -9.43 24.82 5.27
N ASP A 164 -10.65 25.20 4.91
CA ASP A 164 -11.71 25.47 5.87
C ASP A 164 -12.10 24.20 6.65
N ALA A 165 -12.15 23.04 5.99
CA ALA A 165 -12.47 21.77 6.64
C ALA A 165 -11.37 21.38 7.63
N THR A 166 -10.09 21.49 7.21
CA THR A 166 -8.93 21.26 8.07
C THR A 166 -8.95 22.20 9.29
N ARG A 167 -9.29 23.49 9.11
CA ARG A 167 -9.43 24.43 10.23
C ARG A 167 -10.46 23.96 11.25
N LEU A 168 -11.61 23.47 10.79
CA LEU A 168 -12.64 22.95 11.70
C LEU A 168 -12.17 21.70 12.46
N ALA A 169 -11.52 20.76 11.79
CA ALA A 169 -10.99 19.55 12.39
C ALA A 169 -9.90 19.86 13.44
N VAL A 170 -8.94 20.71 13.08
CA VAL A 170 -7.86 21.17 13.97
C VAL A 170 -8.44 21.91 15.18
N GLN A 171 -9.38 22.84 14.97
CA GLN A 171 -9.99 23.57 16.09
C GLN A 171 -10.74 22.66 17.06
N SER A 172 -11.37 21.58 16.57
CA SER A 172 -12.04 20.60 17.41
C SER A 172 -11.04 19.82 18.28
N GLN A 173 -9.91 19.40 17.70
CA GLN A 173 -8.81 18.79 18.44
C GLN A 173 -8.19 19.75 19.47
N LEU A 174 -8.02 21.02 19.10
CA LEU A 174 -7.49 22.05 20.00
C LEU A 174 -8.40 22.29 21.21
N ARG A 175 -9.71 22.39 20.98
CA ARG A 175 -10.74 22.50 22.05
C ARG A 175 -10.80 21.25 22.94
N ALA A 176 -10.57 20.06 22.37
CA ALA A 176 -10.45 18.84 23.17
C ALA A 176 -9.22 18.85 24.08
N GLY A 177 -8.18 19.63 23.73
CA GLY A 177 -6.97 19.78 24.53
C GLY A 177 -5.83 18.82 24.17
N VAL A 178 -5.84 18.22 22.98
CA VAL A 178 -4.81 17.22 22.59
C VAL A 178 -3.40 17.80 22.58
N ASP A 179 -2.40 16.98 22.92
CA ASP A 179 -0.99 17.40 22.91
C ASP A 179 -0.40 17.42 21.47
N VAL A 180 -0.91 16.56 20.59
CA VAL A 180 -0.46 16.44 19.18
C VAL A 180 -1.69 16.47 18.25
N VAL A 181 -1.59 17.25 17.18
CA VAL A 181 -2.69 17.53 16.25
C VAL A 181 -2.47 16.80 14.92
N THR A 182 -3.54 16.34 14.29
CA THR A 182 -3.55 15.91 12.88
C THR A 182 -4.35 16.90 12.03
N ASP A 183 -4.13 16.93 10.71
CA ASP A 183 -4.96 17.73 9.80
C ASP A 183 -6.40 17.15 9.68
N GLY A 184 -6.60 15.92 10.18
CA GLY A 184 -7.85 15.17 10.08
C GLY A 184 -8.07 14.53 8.71
N GLU A 185 -7.07 14.55 7.83
CA GLU A 185 -7.08 13.99 6.48
C GLU A 185 -8.19 14.57 5.58
N GLN A 186 -8.61 15.81 5.83
CA GLN A 186 -9.85 16.37 5.27
C GLN A 186 -9.86 16.43 3.74
N ARG A 187 -8.68 16.50 3.11
CA ARG A 187 -8.48 16.51 1.65
C ARG A 187 -8.54 15.13 0.99
N ARG A 188 -8.57 14.07 1.79
CA ARG A 188 -8.47 12.69 1.31
C ARG A 188 -9.85 12.07 1.26
N ASP A 189 -10.17 11.40 0.16
CA ASP A 189 -11.33 10.51 0.11
C ASP A 189 -11.01 9.19 0.81
N ASN A 190 -9.93 8.54 0.36
CA ASN A 190 -9.36 7.33 0.94
C ASN A 190 -7.84 7.27 0.62
N TYR A 191 -7.13 6.25 1.12
CA TYR A 191 -5.69 6.13 0.88
C TYR A 191 -5.31 5.85 -0.57
N ALA A 192 -6.12 5.09 -1.31
CA ALA A 192 -5.87 4.78 -2.70
C ALA A 192 -5.96 6.04 -3.58
N SER A 193 -7.00 6.85 -3.38
CA SER A 193 -7.18 8.11 -4.10
C SER A 193 -6.17 9.17 -3.72
N PHE A 194 -5.82 9.25 -2.43
CA PHE A 194 -4.81 10.17 -1.92
C PHE A 194 -3.47 10.01 -2.63
N VAL A 195 -2.97 8.78 -2.73
CA VAL A 195 -1.68 8.49 -3.37
C VAL A 195 -1.82 8.37 -4.89
N GLY A 196 -2.74 7.53 -5.38
CA GLY A 196 -2.86 7.23 -6.80
C GLY A 196 -3.20 8.44 -7.68
N GLY A 197 -3.87 9.46 -7.13
CA GLY A 197 -4.13 10.72 -7.83
C GLY A 197 -2.93 11.68 -7.91
N ARG A 198 -1.82 11.39 -7.21
CA ARG A 198 -0.64 12.27 -7.08
C ARG A 198 0.65 11.68 -7.64
N LEU A 199 0.63 10.40 -8.05
CA LEU A 199 1.80 9.75 -8.62
C LEU A 199 1.84 9.87 -10.15
N ASP A 200 3.04 10.07 -10.68
CA ASP A 200 3.29 9.89 -12.12
C ASP A 200 2.97 8.44 -12.51
N ASN A 201 2.39 8.27 -13.70
CA ASN A 201 2.04 6.96 -14.28
C ASN A 201 1.03 6.14 -13.46
N CYS A 202 0.35 6.73 -12.48
CA CYS A 202 -0.79 6.13 -11.79
C CYS A 202 -2.06 6.94 -12.06
N ARG A 203 -3.21 6.27 -12.19
CA ARG A 203 -4.51 6.93 -12.32
C ARG A 203 -5.58 6.21 -11.52
N LEU A 204 -6.53 6.98 -11.01
CA LEU A 204 -7.73 6.46 -10.37
C LEU A 204 -8.79 6.14 -11.42
N ILE A 205 -9.01 4.86 -11.66
CA ILE A 205 -9.94 4.36 -12.67
C ILE A 205 -11.12 3.68 -11.97
N PRO A 206 -12.38 4.03 -12.29
CA PRO A 206 -13.54 3.28 -11.81
C PRO A 206 -13.37 1.79 -12.11
N LEU A 207 -13.74 0.90 -11.19
CA LEU A 207 -13.57 -0.54 -11.42
C LEU A 207 -14.29 -1.00 -12.70
N THR A 208 -15.42 -0.40 -13.04
CA THR A 208 -16.16 -0.69 -14.29
C THR A 208 -15.34 -0.43 -15.54
N ASP A 209 -14.45 0.56 -15.51
CA ASP A 209 -13.63 0.96 -16.66
C ASP A 209 -12.38 0.08 -16.79
N LEU A 210 -12.13 -0.81 -15.81
CA LEU A 210 -11.08 -1.83 -15.86
C LEU A 210 -11.54 -3.10 -16.56
N LEU A 211 -12.85 -3.31 -16.72
CA LEU A 211 -13.41 -4.49 -17.39
C LEU A 211 -12.80 -4.77 -18.78
N PRO A 212 -12.51 -3.78 -19.63
CA PRO A 212 -11.87 -4.02 -20.93
C PRO A 212 -10.38 -4.39 -20.84
N LEU A 213 -9.77 -4.27 -19.66
CA LEU A 213 -8.32 -4.37 -19.45
C LEU A 213 -7.92 -5.68 -18.74
N VAL A 214 -8.88 -6.36 -18.12
CA VAL A 214 -8.69 -7.64 -17.43
C VAL A 214 -8.86 -8.82 -18.39
N ASP A 215 -8.11 -9.90 -18.17
CA ASP A 215 -8.11 -11.07 -19.07
C ASP A 215 -9.43 -11.86 -19.00
N HIS A 216 -10.14 -11.80 -17.86
CA HIS A 216 -11.40 -12.51 -17.60
C HIS A 216 -12.50 -11.57 -17.07
N PRO A 217 -13.12 -10.74 -17.94
CA PRO A 217 -14.08 -9.72 -17.52
C PRO A 217 -15.32 -10.29 -16.80
N GLU A 218 -15.82 -11.45 -17.22
CA GLU A 218 -16.99 -12.08 -16.57
C GLU A 218 -16.69 -12.56 -15.14
N GLU A 219 -15.45 -12.97 -14.85
CA GLU A 219 -15.02 -13.35 -13.49
C GLU A 219 -14.87 -12.11 -12.62
N PHE A 220 -14.22 -11.08 -13.15
CA PHE A 220 -14.07 -9.79 -12.48
C PHE A 220 -15.42 -9.12 -12.19
N GLU A 221 -16.39 -9.16 -13.11
CA GLU A 221 -17.76 -8.68 -12.84
C GLU A 221 -18.44 -9.44 -11.71
N ARG A 222 -18.30 -10.77 -11.66
CA ARG A 222 -18.87 -11.60 -10.58
C ARG A 222 -18.23 -11.26 -9.23
N GLU A 223 -16.92 -11.02 -9.21
CA GLU A 223 -16.21 -10.57 -8.00
C GLU A 223 -16.69 -9.18 -7.57
N MET A 224 -16.83 -8.25 -8.51
CA MET A 224 -17.32 -6.89 -8.24
C MET A 224 -18.76 -6.87 -7.73
N GLN A 225 -19.66 -7.68 -8.30
CA GLN A 225 -21.05 -7.82 -7.84
C GLN A 225 -21.17 -8.43 -6.44
N SER A 226 -20.12 -9.10 -5.96
CA SER A 226 -20.05 -9.66 -4.61
C SER A 226 -19.56 -8.67 -3.55
N LEU A 227 -19.07 -7.49 -3.98
CA LEU A 227 -18.77 -6.37 -3.09
C LEU A 227 -20.08 -5.65 -2.76
N ASP A 228 -20.36 -5.44 -1.47
CA ASP A 228 -21.52 -4.65 -0.98
C ASP A 228 -21.38 -3.14 -1.27
N VAL A 229 -20.60 -2.75 -2.29
CA VAL A 229 -20.31 -1.37 -2.69
C VAL A 229 -20.54 -1.22 -4.20
N PRO A 230 -21.23 -0.17 -4.68
CA PRO A 230 -21.40 0.05 -6.10
C PRO A 230 -20.05 0.15 -6.82
N ALA A 231 -19.78 -0.80 -7.72
CA ALA A 231 -18.57 -0.88 -8.53
C ALA A 231 -18.15 0.43 -9.23
N ALA A 232 -19.11 1.24 -9.65
CA ALA A 232 -18.88 2.53 -10.31
C ALA A 232 -18.37 3.62 -9.36
N GLU A 233 -18.58 3.47 -8.05
CA GLU A 233 -18.16 4.41 -7.01
C GLU A 233 -16.76 4.07 -6.48
N VAL A 234 -16.26 2.87 -6.78
CA VAL A 234 -14.93 2.41 -6.36
C VAL A 234 -13.91 2.70 -7.46
N ARG A 235 -12.87 3.47 -7.11
CA ARG A 235 -11.76 3.77 -8.01
C ARG A 235 -10.49 3.07 -7.56
N HIS A 236 -9.87 2.33 -8.47
CA HIS A 236 -8.61 1.64 -8.26
C HIS A 236 -7.43 2.48 -8.77
N PRO A 237 -6.30 2.52 -8.04
CA PRO A 237 -5.07 3.20 -8.48
C PRO A 237 -4.33 2.32 -9.50
N ALA A 238 -4.75 2.35 -10.76
CA ALA A 238 -4.13 1.61 -11.84
C ALA A 238 -2.75 2.21 -12.21
N VAL A 239 -1.73 1.35 -12.30
CA VAL A 239 -0.34 1.73 -12.56
C VAL A 239 0.06 1.34 -13.98
N PHE A 240 0.52 2.30 -14.76
CA PHE A 240 0.80 2.15 -16.21
C PHE A 240 2.29 2.26 -16.56
N GLY A 241 3.14 2.56 -15.58
CA GLY A 241 4.58 2.72 -15.78
C GLY A 241 5.29 2.98 -14.45
N PRO A 242 6.60 3.26 -14.47
CA PRO A 242 7.38 3.58 -13.28
C PRO A 242 6.71 4.71 -12.46
N LEU A 243 6.54 4.52 -11.16
CA LEU A 243 5.88 5.50 -10.31
C LEU A 243 6.83 6.65 -9.99
N GLY A 244 6.34 7.87 -10.05
CA GLY A 244 7.06 9.08 -9.64
C GLY A 244 6.16 9.97 -8.81
N ARG A 245 6.71 11.06 -8.29
CA ARG A 245 5.91 12.17 -7.75
C ARG A 245 6.55 13.48 -8.19
N ARG A 246 5.73 14.43 -8.62
CA ARG A 246 6.19 15.79 -8.97
C ARG A 246 6.13 16.73 -7.79
N GLU A 247 5.20 16.46 -6.88
CA GLU A 247 4.92 17.27 -5.70
C GLU A 247 4.87 16.39 -4.45
N PRO A 248 5.11 16.96 -3.26
CA PRO A 248 4.89 16.25 -2.01
C PRO A 248 3.44 15.80 -1.85
N LEU A 249 3.23 14.64 -1.23
CA LEU A 249 1.90 14.06 -1.03
C LEU A 249 1.11 14.79 0.07
N ALA A 250 1.75 15.08 1.21
CA ALA A 250 1.10 15.59 2.42
C ALA A 250 1.72 16.91 2.96
N ARG A 251 2.66 17.54 2.23
CA ARG A 251 3.27 18.81 2.69
C ARG A 251 2.24 19.90 2.96
N GLU A 252 1.26 20.04 2.07
CA GLU A 252 0.19 21.04 2.20
C GLU A 252 -0.61 20.84 3.50
N GLU A 253 -0.85 19.59 3.90
CA GLU A 253 -1.55 19.25 5.15
C GLU A 253 -0.77 19.71 6.38
N LEU A 254 0.55 19.61 6.36
CA LEU A 254 1.39 20.15 7.44
C LEU A 254 1.37 21.68 7.46
N GLU A 255 1.47 22.32 6.30
CA GLU A 255 1.55 23.78 6.17
C GLU A 255 0.29 24.47 6.71
N ILE A 256 -0.90 23.95 6.37
CA ILE A 256 -2.16 24.50 6.87
C ILE A 256 -2.31 24.34 8.39
N VAL A 257 -1.91 23.20 8.96
CA VAL A 257 -1.99 22.96 10.42
C VAL A 257 -1.04 23.91 11.16
N ARG A 258 0.18 24.07 10.65
CA ARG A 258 1.17 25.00 11.23
C ARG A 258 0.74 26.46 11.15
N ALA A 259 -0.08 26.83 10.16
CA ALA A 259 -0.66 28.16 10.10
C ALA A 259 -1.76 28.39 11.17
N ILE A 260 -2.23 27.33 11.85
CA ILE A 260 -3.30 27.39 12.86
C ILE A 260 -2.72 27.26 14.29
N THR A 261 -1.67 26.46 14.49
CA THR A 261 -1.15 26.14 15.82
C THR A 261 0.33 25.76 15.82
N ASP A 262 1.00 26.01 16.95
CA ASP A 262 2.38 25.57 17.23
C ASP A 262 2.46 24.18 17.88
N ARG A 263 1.32 23.52 18.13
CA ARG A 263 1.34 22.15 18.69
C ARG A 263 2.07 21.19 17.74
N PRO A 264 2.76 20.15 18.28
CA PRO A 264 3.33 19.10 17.46
C PRO A 264 2.30 18.54 16.47
N VAL A 265 2.68 18.39 15.21
CA VAL A 265 1.82 17.86 14.14
C VAL A 265 2.21 16.43 13.82
N LYS A 266 1.21 15.54 13.73
CA LYS A 266 1.36 14.18 13.22
C LYS A 266 0.68 14.05 11.86
N ILE A 267 1.37 13.45 10.89
CA ILE A 267 0.82 13.10 9.58
C ILE A 267 0.78 11.58 9.43
N ALA A 268 -0.37 11.04 9.05
CA ALA A 268 -0.53 9.64 8.71
C ALA A 268 -0.39 9.46 7.19
N LEU A 269 0.37 8.44 6.77
CA LEU A 269 0.54 8.01 5.40
C LEU A 269 0.15 6.53 5.30
N PRO A 270 -0.42 6.07 4.18
CA PRO A 270 -0.58 4.65 3.96
C PRO A 270 0.79 3.96 3.93
N GLY A 271 0.89 2.79 4.54
CA GLY A 271 2.12 2.03 4.58
C GLY A 271 2.52 1.42 3.24
N PRO A 272 3.81 1.07 3.05
CA PRO A 272 4.29 0.56 1.78
C PRO A 272 3.70 -0.79 1.39
N TYR A 273 3.42 -1.68 2.36
CA TYR A 273 2.85 -2.99 2.06
C TYR A 273 1.38 -2.85 1.65
N LEU A 274 0.64 -2.01 2.37
CA LEU A 274 -0.69 -1.58 1.99
C LEU A 274 -0.72 -1.03 0.54
N LEU A 275 0.09 -0.03 0.23
CA LEU A 275 0.11 0.57 -1.11
C LEU A 275 0.47 -0.44 -2.19
N THR A 276 1.50 -1.25 -1.95
CA THR A 276 1.94 -2.30 -2.87
C THR A 276 0.80 -3.28 -3.17
N ARG A 277 0.02 -3.69 -2.17
CA ARG A 277 -1.13 -4.57 -2.36
C ARG A 277 -2.30 -3.90 -3.06
N MET A 278 -2.54 -2.62 -2.81
CA MET A 278 -3.64 -1.87 -3.46
C MET A 278 -3.35 -1.50 -4.91
N MET A 279 -2.08 -1.31 -5.27
CA MET A 279 -1.66 -0.87 -6.59
C MET A 279 -1.27 -2.05 -7.51
N TRP A 280 -1.08 -3.25 -6.97
CA TRP A 280 -0.81 -4.43 -7.78
C TRP A 280 -2.12 -5.02 -8.31
N MET A 281 -2.31 -4.93 -9.61
CA MET A 281 -3.40 -5.59 -10.31
C MET A 281 -2.86 -6.32 -11.53
N GLU A 282 -3.14 -7.62 -11.59
CA GLU A 282 -2.87 -8.46 -12.75
C GLU A 282 -3.58 -7.89 -13.99
N CYS A 283 -3.00 -8.15 -15.15
CA CYS A 283 -3.43 -7.62 -16.45
C CYS A 283 -3.23 -6.10 -16.65
N ILE A 284 -2.88 -5.31 -15.63
CA ILE A 284 -2.54 -3.88 -15.81
C ILE A 284 -1.12 -3.59 -15.34
N THR A 285 -0.84 -3.89 -14.07
CA THR A 285 0.41 -3.47 -13.42
C THR A 285 1.57 -4.37 -13.81
N ASP A 286 1.30 -5.63 -14.11
CA ASP A 286 2.24 -6.61 -14.67
C ASP A 286 2.83 -6.17 -16.03
N ARG A 287 2.10 -5.34 -16.78
CA ARG A 287 2.60 -4.72 -18.02
C ARG A 287 3.61 -3.59 -17.77
N ALA A 288 3.60 -3.00 -16.58
CA ALA A 288 4.51 -1.93 -16.17
C ALA A 288 5.67 -2.43 -15.29
N TYR A 289 5.43 -3.49 -14.52
CA TYR A 289 6.37 -4.06 -13.55
C TYR A 289 6.37 -5.57 -13.62
N ARG A 290 7.57 -6.16 -13.64
CA ARG A 290 7.76 -7.62 -13.71
C ARG A 290 7.16 -8.40 -12.53
N SER A 291 7.02 -7.75 -11.38
CA SER A 291 6.46 -8.37 -10.17
C SER A 291 6.02 -7.31 -9.16
N ARG A 292 5.21 -7.74 -8.19
CA ARG A 292 4.76 -6.90 -7.06
C ARG A 292 5.94 -6.32 -6.29
N GLU A 293 7.05 -7.04 -6.18
CA GLU A 293 8.28 -6.59 -5.51
C GLU A 293 8.97 -5.46 -6.28
N HIS A 294 8.91 -5.46 -7.62
CA HIS A 294 9.46 -4.37 -8.41
C HIS A 294 8.63 -3.09 -8.25
N LEU A 295 7.29 -3.21 -8.25
CA LEU A 295 6.40 -2.09 -7.90
C LEU A 295 6.69 -1.59 -6.48
N ALA A 296 6.86 -2.50 -5.52
CA ALA A 296 7.14 -2.17 -4.13
C ALA A 296 8.41 -1.34 -3.98
N GLY A 297 9.43 -1.57 -4.82
CA GLY A 297 10.65 -0.75 -4.85
C GLY A 297 10.37 0.73 -5.13
N ASP A 298 9.47 1.04 -6.06
CA ASP A 298 9.07 2.43 -6.33
C ASP A 298 8.14 3.00 -5.25
N VAL A 299 7.23 2.19 -4.71
CA VAL A 299 6.40 2.59 -3.55
C VAL A 299 7.28 2.97 -2.35
N VAL A 300 8.29 2.14 -2.04
CA VAL A 300 9.27 2.40 -0.98
C VAL A 300 9.99 3.71 -1.23
N ARG A 301 10.48 3.92 -2.45
CA ARG A 301 11.19 5.15 -2.82
C ARG A 301 10.31 6.39 -2.66
N VAL A 302 9.10 6.38 -3.20
CA VAL A 302 8.14 7.50 -3.13
C VAL A 302 7.79 7.84 -1.68
N LEU A 303 7.48 6.84 -0.84
CA LEU A 303 7.19 7.10 0.57
C LEU A 303 8.42 7.60 1.32
N ARG A 304 9.60 7.07 1.03
CA ARG A 304 10.84 7.52 1.64
C ARG A 304 11.13 8.98 1.31
N GLU A 305 10.98 9.36 0.05
CA GLU A 305 11.07 10.74 -0.40
C GLU A 305 10.10 11.66 0.36
N GLU A 306 8.83 11.25 0.50
CA GLU A 306 7.80 12.00 1.23
C GLU A 306 8.15 12.18 2.71
N ILE A 307 8.57 11.12 3.39
CA ILE A 307 8.92 11.19 4.83
C ILE A 307 10.11 12.13 5.04
N HIS A 308 11.13 12.06 4.17
CA HIS A 308 12.26 13.00 4.24
C HIS A 308 11.78 14.45 4.14
N GLU A 309 10.88 14.75 3.21
CA GLU A 309 10.33 16.09 3.04
C GLU A 309 9.50 16.57 4.23
N LEU A 310 8.64 15.71 4.77
CA LEU A 310 7.83 16.03 5.96
C LEU A 310 8.71 16.25 7.20
N LEU A 311 9.72 15.40 7.40
CA LEU A 311 10.68 15.54 8.50
C LEU A 311 11.52 16.81 8.39
N ALA A 312 11.94 17.16 7.17
CA ALA A 312 12.63 18.42 6.86
C ALA A 312 11.71 19.64 7.05
N ALA A 313 10.39 19.49 6.83
CA ALA A 313 9.40 20.53 7.07
C ALA A 313 9.00 20.68 8.56
N GLY A 314 9.52 19.82 9.45
CA GLY A 314 9.34 19.93 10.90
C GLY A 314 8.15 19.16 11.46
N VAL A 315 7.60 18.16 10.77
CA VAL A 315 6.53 17.29 11.31
C VAL A 315 7.01 16.58 12.58
N ALA A 316 6.21 16.53 13.64
CA ALA A 316 6.67 15.91 14.89
C ALA A 316 6.72 14.37 14.80
N LEU A 317 5.78 13.78 14.06
CA LEU A 317 5.66 12.34 13.89
C LEU A 317 5.05 11.99 12.53
N VAL A 318 5.67 11.09 11.78
CA VAL A 318 5.06 10.48 10.60
C VAL A 318 4.63 9.06 10.94
N GLN A 319 3.38 8.74 10.69
CA GLN A 319 2.78 7.43 10.95
C GLN A 319 2.55 6.71 9.62
N LEU A 320 2.94 5.44 9.54
CA LEU A 320 2.59 4.53 8.45
C LEU A 320 1.40 3.67 8.89
N ASP A 321 0.36 3.60 8.07
CA ASP A 321 -0.86 2.85 8.36
C ASP A 321 -0.88 1.53 7.59
N GLU A 322 -0.87 0.42 8.31
CA GLU A 322 -0.84 -0.94 7.75
C GLU A 322 -1.98 -1.81 8.29
N PRO A 323 -3.26 -1.41 8.12
CA PRO A 323 -4.41 -2.18 8.60
C PRO A 323 -4.51 -3.57 7.95
N VAL A 324 -3.93 -3.76 6.77
CA VAL A 324 -3.89 -5.04 6.04
C VAL A 324 -3.07 -6.12 6.75
N LEU A 325 -2.17 -5.76 7.68
CA LEU A 325 -1.40 -6.75 8.45
C LEU A 325 -2.29 -7.63 9.32
N SER A 326 -3.37 -7.05 9.87
CA SER A 326 -4.37 -7.81 10.62
C SER A 326 -5.10 -8.81 9.75
N GLU A 327 -5.43 -8.46 8.50
CA GLU A 327 -6.04 -9.44 7.59
C GLU A 327 -5.12 -10.62 7.32
N VAL A 328 -3.82 -10.38 7.08
CA VAL A 328 -2.85 -11.43 6.77
C VAL A 328 -2.89 -12.54 7.84
N VAL A 329 -3.04 -12.16 9.10
CA VAL A 329 -3.03 -13.11 10.22
C VAL A 329 -4.40 -13.63 10.64
N PHE A 330 -5.49 -12.86 10.43
CA PHE A 330 -6.83 -13.23 10.92
C PHE A 330 -7.77 -13.76 9.84
N THR A 331 -7.52 -13.53 8.55
CA THR A 331 -8.43 -13.96 7.47
C THR A 331 -8.10 -15.32 6.84
N GLY A 332 -6.96 -15.92 7.19
CA GLY A 332 -6.52 -17.23 6.67
C GLY A 332 -6.25 -17.24 5.15
N ALA A 333 -5.53 -18.26 4.67
CA ALA A 333 -5.13 -18.39 3.27
C ALA A 333 -6.32 -18.58 2.28
N LYS A 334 -7.52 -18.89 2.78
CA LYS A 334 -8.70 -19.21 1.95
C LYS A 334 -9.63 -18.03 1.68
N ASN A 335 -9.32 -16.84 2.20
CA ASN A 335 -10.11 -15.65 1.96
C ASN A 335 -9.32 -14.69 1.05
N THR A 336 -9.58 -14.77 -0.25
CA THR A 336 -9.06 -13.86 -1.30
C THR A 336 -9.65 -12.46 -1.19
N ARG A 337 -10.66 -12.27 -0.35
CA ARG A 337 -11.30 -10.97 -0.11
C ARG A 337 -10.35 -10.07 0.67
N SER A 338 -9.96 -8.95 0.08
CA SER A 338 -9.43 -7.83 0.84
C SER A 338 -10.50 -6.78 1.07
N PHE A 339 -10.59 -6.30 2.30
CA PHE A 339 -11.55 -5.29 2.75
C PHE A 339 -11.32 -3.90 2.15
N MET A 340 -10.15 -3.65 1.58
CA MET A 340 -9.87 -2.47 0.76
C MET A 340 -9.91 -2.91 -0.70
N CYS A 341 -10.78 -2.27 -1.48
CA CYS A 341 -11.17 -2.63 -2.84
C CYS A 341 -10.01 -2.61 -3.87
N GLY A 342 -8.94 -3.35 -3.65
CA GLY A 342 -7.78 -3.34 -4.54
C GLY A 342 -6.76 -4.45 -4.35
N ALA A 343 -6.82 -5.28 -3.29
CA ALA A 343 -5.86 -6.38 -3.17
C ALA A 343 -6.45 -7.70 -3.69
N LEU A 344 -6.49 -7.82 -5.02
CA LEU A 344 -6.76 -9.07 -5.76
C LEU A 344 -5.53 -9.99 -5.87
N SER A 345 -4.42 -9.68 -5.20
CA SER A 345 -3.21 -10.50 -5.30
C SER A 345 -3.32 -11.78 -4.45
N GLU A 346 -2.96 -12.93 -5.05
CA GLU A 346 -2.70 -14.19 -4.35
C GLU A 346 -1.88 -13.96 -3.07
N LYS A 347 -2.37 -14.49 -1.94
CA LYS A 347 -1.67 -14.39 -0.66
C LYS A 347 -0.65 -15.53 -0.57
N GLY A 348 0.62 -15.19 -0.40
CA GLY A 348 1.60 -16.12 0.16
C GLY A 348 1.18 -16.57 1.57
N ASP A 349 1.91 -17.52 2.17
CA ASP A 349 1.68 -17.83 3.57
C ASP A 349 1.90 -16.59 4.46
N SER A 350 1.23 -16.55 5.62
CA SER A 350 1.27 -15.36 6.48
C SER A 350 2.68 -15.01 6.96
N GLY A 351 3.58 -15.98 7.11
CA GLY A 351 4.98 -15.72 7.48
C GLY A 351 5.70 -14.94 6.38
N THR A 352 5.55 -15.39 5.13
CA THR A 352 6.14 -14.72 3.95
C THR A 352 5.60 -13.30 3.75
N GLU A 353 4.28 -13.10 3.83
CA GLU A 353 3.69 -11.76 3.67
C GLU A 353 4.10 -10.80 4.80
N LEU A 354 4.19 -11.27 6.05
CA LEU A 354 4.66 -10.46 7.17
C LEU A 354 6.15 -10.09 7.02
N GLU A 355 6.98 -11.02 6.54
CA GLU A 355 8.39 -10.74 6.26
C GLU A 355 8.56 -9.71 5.15
N PHE A 356 7.77 -9.84 4.08
CA PHE A 356 7.74 -8.87 2.99
C PHE A 356 7.32 -7.49 3.51
N ALA A 357 6.21 -7.41 4.26
CA ALA A 357 5.74 -6.16 4.83
C ALA A 357 6.78 -5.51 5.75
N ARG A 358 7.40 -6.30 6.64
CA ARG A 358 8.50 -5.83 7.50
C ARG A 358 9.64 -5.24 6.67
N THR A 359 10.05 -5.95 5.63
CA THR A 359 11.15 -5.51 4.75
C THR A 359 10.83 -4.16 4.12
N LEU A 360 9.63 -3.99 3.56
CA LEU A 360 9.21 -2.72 2.95
C LEU A 360 9.15 -1.58 3.96
N ILE A 361 8.55 -1.80 5.13
CA ILE A 361 8.48 -0.78 6.20
C ILE A 361 9.89 -0.34 6.60
N ASN A 362 10.79 -1.29 6.85
CA ASN A 362 12.17 -0.99 7.24
C ASN A 362 12.97 -0.26 6.15
N GLN A 363 12.75 -0.60 4.88
CA GLN A 363 13.39 0.12 3.76
C GLN A 363 12.91 1.57 3.66
N VAL A 364 11.61 1.82 3.85
CA VAL A 364 11.05 3.18 3.87
C VAL A 364 11.70 4.02 4.96
N VAL A 365 11.81 3.47 6.17
CA VAL A 365 12.27 4.23 7.36
C VAL A 365 13.79 4.23 7.58
N ALA A 366 14.56 3.49 6.77
CA ALA A 366 15.99 3.27 7.01
C ALA A 366 16.80 4.57 7.21
N GLY A 367 17.52 4.70 8.32
CA GLY A 367 18.39 5.84 8.61
C GLY A 367 17.66 7.15 8.96
N LEU A 368 16.34 7.11 9.12
CA LEU A 368 15.54 8.24 9.60
C LEU A 368 15.42 8.24 11.13
N PRO A 369 15.10 9.38 11.77
CA PRO A 369 14.98 9.47 13.22
C PRO A 369 13.79 8.66 13.73
N ARG A 370 14.05 7.41 14.14
CA ARG A 370 13.07 6.44 14.63
C ARG A 370 12.04 7.02 15.60
N ALA A 371 12.44 7.88 16.53
CA ALA A 371 11.55 8.52 17.51
C ALA A 371 10.43 9.39 16.90
N ARG A 372 10.57 9.79 15.63
CA ARG A 372 9.59 10.58 14.85
C ARG A 372 8.85 9.73 13.81
N LEU A 373 8.92 8.41 13.92
CA LEU A 373 8.25 7.47 13.03
C LEU A 373 7.35 6.55 13.84
N GLY A 374 6.16 6.27 13.30
CA GLY A 374 5.20 5.36 13.90
C GLY A 374 4.56 4.41 12.92
N LEU A 375 3.98 3.34 13.45
CA LEU A 375 3.20 2.35 12.71
C LEU A 375 1.84 2.20 13.38
N HIS A 376 0.76 2.31 12.62
CA HIS A 376 -0.58 1.99 13.08
C HIS A 376 -1.07 0.68 12.46
N VAL A 377 -1.58 -0.21 13.30
CA VAL A 377 -2.22 -1.46 12.88
C VAL A 377 -3.52 -1.61 13.66
N CYS A 378 -4.64 -1.71 12.96
CA CYS A 378 -5.97 -1.94 13.54
C CYS A 378 -6.63 -3.18 12.96
N ARG A 379 -7.80 -3.54 13.47
CA ARG A 379 -8.57 -4.75 13.16
C ARG A 379 -9.91 -4.43 12.49
N GLY A 380 -9.99 -3.28 11.83
CA GLY A 380 -11.16 -2.84 11.07
C GLY A 380 -11.85 -1.62 11.69
N ASN A 381 -12.08 -0.62 10.83
CA ASN A 381 -12.65 0.67 11.21
C ASN A 381 -13.60 1.25 10.15
N TRP A 382 -14.29 0.39 9.41
CA TRP A 382 -15.18 0.76 8.30
C TRP A 382 -16.66 0.72 8.68
N THR A 383 -16.99 0.19 9.85
CA THR A 383 -18.36 0.01 10.34
C THR A 383 -18.41 0.14 11.85
N PRO A 384 -19.51 0.66 12.41
CA PRO A 384 -19.75 0.62 13.85
C PRO A 384 -20.09 -0.78 14.37
N ASP A 385 -20.42 -1.75 13.49
CA ASP A 385 -20.72 -3.13 13.91
C ASP A 385 -19.44 -3.91 14.26
N GLU A 386 -19.18 -4.05 15.55
CA GLU A 386 -18.02 -4.80 16.07
C GLU A 386 -18.02 -6.28 15.70
N ARG A 387 -19.17 -6.87 15.34
CA ARG A 387 -19.28 -8.32 15.06
C ARG A 387 -18.63 -8.73 13.74
N VAL A 388 -18.45 -7.78 12.83
CA VAL A 388 -17.86 -8.02 11.50
C VAL A 388 -16.38 -7.61 11.43
N ALA A 389 -15.85 -6.97 12.48
CA ALA A 389 -14.44 -6.63 12.60
C ALA A 389 -13.58 -7.86 13.00
N LEU A 390 -12.28 -7.83 12.67
CA LEU A 390 -11.37 -8.95 12.93
C LEU A 390 -11.18 -9.16 14.43
N THR A 391 -11.16 -10.40 14.92
CA THR A 391 -11.07 -10.71 16.36
C THR A 391 -9.76 -11.41 16.69
N GLY A 392 -9.08 -10.99 17.76
CA GLY A 392 -7.83 -11.60 18.23
C GLY A 392 -6.83 -10.58 18.76
N ASP A 393 -5.94 -11.01 19.66
CA ASP A 393 -4.86 -10.19 20.22
C ASP A 393 -3.72 -9.95 19.20
N TYR A 394 -2.74 -9.11 19.52
CA TYR A 394 -1.59 -8.84 18.63
C TYR A 394 -0.54 -9.96 18.59
N ARG A 395 -0.73 -11.10 19.28
CA ARG A 395 0.30 -12.15 19.38
C ARG A 395 0.84 -12.59 18.01
N PRO A 396 0.02 -12.79 16.96
CA PRO A 396 0.52 -13.17 15.63
C PRO A 396 1.42 -12.13 14.97
N LEU A 397 1.34 -10.87 15.40
CA LEU A 397 2.09 -9.74 14.83
C LEU A 397 3.28 -9.31 15.68
N LEU A 398 3.48 -9.86 16.89
CA LEU A 398 4.53 -9.42 17.82
C LEU A 398 5.94 -9.50 17.22
N ALA A 399 6.24 -10.54 16.43
CA ALA A 399 7.55 -10.66 15.78
C ALA A 399 7.82 -9.51 14.79
N LEU A 400 6.81 -9.14 13.99
CA LEU A 400 6.89 -8.01 13.06
C LEU A 400 6.95 -6.69 13.84
N LEU A 401 6.01 -6.46 14.75
CA LEU A 401 5.93 -5.24 15.57
C LEU A 401 7.21 -5.04 16.40
N GLY A 402 7.85 -6.13 16.81
CA GLY A 402 9.13 -6.21 17.51
C GLY A 402 10.35 -5.78 16.67
N SER A 403 10.29 -5.98 15.36
CA SER A 403 11.44 -5.85 14.45
C SER A 403 11.34 -4.69 13.44
N VAL A 404 10.21 -3.99 13.36
CA VAL A 404 10.10 -2.76 12.57
C VAL A 404 10.85 -1.59 13.21
N ASP A 405 11.57 -0.81 12.41
CA ASP A 405 12.45 0.28 12.86
C ASP A 405 11.69 1.61 13.08
N VAL A 406 10.59 1.55 13.83
CA VAL A 406 9.77 2.72 14.21
C VAL A 406 9.80 2.94 15.73
N GLY A 407 9.64 4.19 16.15
CA GLY A 407 9.73 4.56 17.57
C GLY A 407 8.39 4.53 18.30
N THR A 408 7.27 4.37 17.58
CA THR A 408 5.93 4.39 18.18
C THR A 408 4.98 3.42 17.47
N LEU A 409 4.27 2.60 18.23
CA LEU A 409 3.24 1.69 17.71
C LEU A 409 1.85 2.17 18.16
N PHE A 410 0.92 2.41 17.24
CA PHE A 410 -0.46 2.80 17.56
C PHE A 410 -1.39 1.60 17.42
N LEU A 411 -1.94 1.13 18.53
CA LEU A 411 -2.59 -0.17 18.61
C LEU A 411 -4.03 -0.05 19.16
N GLU A 412 -4.94 -0.79 18.52
CA GLU A 412 -6.33 -0.97 18.94
C GLU A 412 -6.39 -1.92 20.15
N LEU A 413 -6.90 -1.43 21.29
CA LEU A 413 -6.88 -2.12 22.59
C LEU A 413 -8.09 -1.81 23.49
N ALA A 414 -9.00 -0.90 23.10
CA ALA A 414 -10.08 -0.46 23.99
C ALA A 414 -11.22 -1.48 24.09
N THR A 415 -11.34 -2.37 23.11
CA THR A 415 -12.43 -3.37 23.02
C THR A 415 -12.00 -4.76 23.51
N PRO A 416 -12.92 -5.54 24.11
CA PRO A 416 -12.63 -6.95 24.44
C PRO A 416 -12.24 -7.80 23.21
N ARG A 417 -12.76 -7.45 22.03
CA ARG A 417 -12.46 -8.11 20.75
C ARG A 417 -10.97 -8.00 20.37
N ALA A 418 -10.35 -6.87 20.70
CA ALA A 418 -8.96 -6.59 20.39
C ALA A 418 -7.95 -7.40 21.21
N GLY A 419 -8.42 -8.16 22.21
CA GLY A 419 -7.59 -9.01 23.06
C GLY A 419 -6.90 -8.27 24.20
N GLY A 420 -5.97 -8.96 24.86
CA GLY A 420 -5.28 -8.47 26.04
C GLY A 420 -4.11 -7.53 25.73
N LEU A 421 -3.86 -6.59 26.62
CA LEU A 421 -2.69 -5.69 26.61
C LEU A 421 -1.42 -6.42 27.05
N GLU A 422 -1.54 -7.50 27.83
CA GLU A 422 -0.46 -8.17 28.55
C GLU A 422 0.63 -8.71 27.62
N ILE A 423 0.24 -9.12 26.41
CA ILE A 423 1.16 -9.61 25.38
C ILE A 423 2.15 -8.54 24.90
N LEU A 424 1.85 -7.26 25.12
CA LEU A 424 2.71 -6.15 24.70
C LEU A 424 3.97 -6.02 25.56
N ALA A 425 4.03 -6.71 26.71
CA ALA A 425 5.26 -6.84 27.50
C ALA A 425 6.37 -7.60 26.76
N GLU A 426 6.04 -8.35 25.71
CA GLU A 426 7.02 -9.03 24.84
C GLU A 426 7.68 -8.04 23.85
N LEU A 427 7.17 -6.81 23.71
CA LEU A 427 7.74 -5.80 22.81
C LEU A 427 8.99 -5.16 23.42
N PRO A 428 10.05 -4.91 22.61
CA PRO A 428 11.26 -4.27 23.11
C PRO A 428 11.02 -2.89 23.76
N ASP A 429 11.80 -2.57 24.80
CA ASP A 429 11.60 -1.38 25.65
C ASP A 429 12.03 -0.06 25.01
N ASP A 430 12.55 -0.11 23.79
CA ASP A 430 13.08 1.02 23.03
C ASP A 430 12.03 1.79 22.21
N ARG A 431 10.74 1.49 22.42
CA ARG A 431 9.62 2.09 21.68
C ARG A 431 8.47 2.49 22.58
N ARG A 432 7.74 3.50 22.13
CA ARG A 432 6.47 3.93 22.73
C ARG A 432 5.30 3.16 22.13
N VAL A 433 4.20 3.08 22.86
CA VAL A 433 2.94 2.47 22.42
C VAL A 433 1.80 3.45 22.66
N GLY A 434 1.11 3.83 21.58
CA GLY A 434 -0.19 4.49 21.60
C GLY A 434 -1.27 3.47 21.92
N ILE A 435 -1.81 3.58 23.13
CA ILE A 435 -2.83 2.69 23.67
C ILE A 435 -4.19 3.24 23.25
N GLY A 436 -4.91 2.47 22.45
CA GLY A 436 -6.32 2.67 22.21
C GLY A 436 -7.11 2.54 23.51
N VAL A 437 -7.60 3.66 24.05
CA VAL A 437 -8.32 3.71 25.34
C VAL A 437 -9.81 4.04 25.21
N VAL A 438 -10.25 4.41 24.00
CA VAL A 438 -11.66 4.61 23.64
C VAL A 438 -11.96 3.92 22.33
N ASN A 439 -13.17 3.40 22.21
CA ASN A 439 -13.66 2.84 20.96
C ASN A 439 -14.33 3.96 20.14
N GLN A 440 -13.67 4.40 19.08
CA GLN A 440 -14.16 5.44 18.16
C GLN A 440 -15.45 5.05 17.42
N LYS A 441 -15.74 3.75 17.27
CA LYS A 441 -16.92 3.25 16.56
C LYS A 441 -18.21 3.43 17.34
N ARG A 442 -18.13 3.64 18.66
CA ARG A 442 -19.29 3.79 19.53
C ARG A 442 -19.73 5.24 19.67
N ARG A 443 -21.05 5.44 19.72
CA ARG A 443 -21.63 6.76 19.99
C ARG A 443 -21.50 7.17 21.45
N GLU A 444 -21.55 6.19 22.35
CA GLU A 444 -21.35 6.45 23.77
C GLU A 444 -19.91 6.90 24.02
N ILE A 445 -19.77 7.92 24.85
CA ILE A 445 -18.47 8.41 25.31
C ILE A 445 -18.11 7.61 26.56
N GLU A 446 -16.92 7.03 26.58
CA GLU A 446 -16.34 6.38 27.74
C GLU A 446 -16.22 7.35 28.91
N THR A 447 -16.25 6.85 30.14
CA THR A 447 -16.01 7.70 31.31
C THR A 447 -14.52 7.98 31.48
N VAL A 448 -14.19 9.07 32.16
CA VAL A 448 -12.80 9.41 32.51
C VAL A 448 -12.17 8.28 33.33
N GLU A 449 -12.94 7.68 34.24
CA GLU A 449 -12.50 6.59 35.11
C GLU A 449 -12.20 5.30 34.33
N GLU A 450 -12.99 4.97 33.31
CA GLU A 450 -12.71 3.85 32.40
C GLU A 450 -11.40 4.07 31.63
N VAL A 451 -11.19 5.28 31.12
CA VAL A 451 -9.97 5.64 30.38
C VAL A 451 -8.74 5.64 31.30
N ILE A 452 -8.86 6.17 32.53
CA ILE A 452 -7.80 6.09 33.54
C ILE A 452 -7.47 4.64 33.88
N ALA A 453 -8.48 3.78 34.06
CA ALA A 453 -8.24 2.36 34.36
C ALA A 453 -7.47 1.67 33.24
N ARG A 454 -7.81 1.93 31.97
CA ARG A 454 -7.06 1.42 30.81
C ARG A 454 -5.63 1.99 30.76
N GLY A 455 -5.48 3.30 30.97
CA GLY A 455 -4.18 3.97 30.98
C GLY A 455 -3.24 3.46 32.10
N ARG A 456 -3.76 3.29 33.33
CA ARG A 456 -2.99 2.73 34.46
C ARG A 456 -2.48 1.34 34.17
N ARG A 457 -3.33 0.45 33.64
CA ARG A 457 -2.89 -0.90 33.26
C ARG A 457 -1.74 -0.87 32.25
N ALA A 458 -1.80 0.04 31.29
CA ALA A 458 -0.72 0.19 30.31
C ALA A 458 0.57 0.76 30.94
N ILE A 459 0.46 1.72 31.86
CA ILE A 459 1.59 2.28 32.61
C ILE A 459 2.23 1.20 33.49
N ASP A 460 1.43 0.42 34.21
CA ASP A 460 1.91 -0.66 35.08
C ASP A 460 2.67 -1.73 34.29
N LEU A 461 2.25 -2.01 33.04
CA LEU A 461 2.87 -3.01 32.19
C LEU A 461 4.10 -2.50 31.43
N LEU A 462 4.00 -1.33 30.82
CA LEU A 462 5.00 -0.82 29.85
C LEU A 462 5.88 0.29 30.42
N GLY A 463 5.50 0.90 31.54
CA GLY A 463 6.12 2.09 32.11
C GLY A 463 5.60 3.39 31.47
N GLU A 464 5.45 4.43 32.30
CA GLU A 464 4.86 5.72 31.90
C GLU A 464 5.53 6.34 30.67
N ALA A 465 6.86 6.33 30.62
CA ALA A 465 7.66 6.93 29.54
C ALA A 465 7.34 6.34 28.15
N ARG A 466 6.79 5.12 28.10
CA ARG A 466 6.44 4.42 26.85
C ARG A 466 4.99 4.61 26.44
N VAL A 467 4.09 5.06 27.31
CA VAL A 467 2.65 5.08 27.03
C VAL A 467 2.26 6.41 26.38
N LEU A 468 1.50 6.33 25.29
CA LEU A 468 0.72 7.42 24.70
C LEU A 468 -0.76 7.02 24.74
N LEU A 469 -1.69 7.98 24.72
CA LEU A 469 -3.12 7.69 24.82
C LEU A 469 -3.85 8.15 23.55
N THR A 470 -4.55 7.22 22.89
CA THR A 470 -5.23 7.46 21.62
C THR A 470 -6.62 6.81 21.59
N PRO A 471 -7.50 7.18 20.65
CA PRO A 471 -8.56 6.27 20.24
C PRO A 471 -7.98 5.01 19.60
N ASP A 472 -8.81 3.96 19.49
CA ASP A 472 -8.45 2.69 18.85
C ASP A 472 -8.07 2.84 17.36
N CYS A 473 -8.67 3.80 16.64
CA CYS A 473 -8.38 4.14 15.25
C CYS A 473 -8.85 5.58 14.91
N GLY A 474 -8.76 5.99 13.64
CA GLY A 474 -9.29 7.28 13.16
C GLY A 474 -10.82 7.35 13.22
N PHE A 475 -11.40 8.55 13.20
CA PHE A 475 -12.85 8.71 13.34
C PHE A 475 -13.61 8.64 12.00
N ALA A 476 -12.91 8.58 10.86
CA ALA A 476 -13.52 8.55 9.53
C ALA A 476 -12.61 7.91 8.46
N THR A 477 -12.45 6.58 8.53
CA THR A 477 -11.63 5.79 7.57
C THR A 477 -11.98 6.04 6.11
N PHE A 478 -13.28 6.08 5.81
CA PHE A 478 -13.80 6.44 4.49
C PHE A 478 -14.54 7.76 4.61
N ALA A 479 -14.32 8.66 3.64
CA ALA A 479 -14.94 9.97 3.65
C ALA A 479 -16.48 9.88 3.70
N ASP A 480 -17.07 9.02 2.86
CA ASP A 480 -18.52 8.87 2.74
C ASP A 480 -19.19 8.00 3.83
N ASN A 481 -18.40 7.30 4.64
CA ASN A 481 -18.92 6.46 5.72
C ASN A 481 -18.17 6.69 7.04
N PRO A 482 -18.33 7.87 7.68
CA PRO A 482 -17.68 8.17 8.94
C PRO A 482 -18.29 7.34 10.08
N VAL A 483 -17.45 6.71 10.90
CA VAL A 483 -17.88 5.89 12.04
C VAL A 483 -18.36 6.72 13.24
N ALA A 484 -18.02 8.00 13.28
CA ALA A 484 -18.43 8.94 14.33
C ALA A 484 -18.75 10.34 13.77
N SER A 485 -19.50 11.14 14.54
CA SER A 485 -19.66 12.57 14.25
C SER A 485 -18.50 13.40 14.81
N PRO A 486 -18.24 14.61 14.29
CA PRO A 486 -17.21 15.51 14.85
C PRO A 486 -17.39 15.80 16.35
N GLN A 487 -18.63 15.92 16.81
CA GLN A 487 -18.93 16.18 18.22
C GLN A 487 -18.58 14.99 19.11
N ILE A 488 -18.86 13.77 18.66
CA ILE A 488 -18.49 12.54 19.37
C ILE A 488 -16.97 12.39 19.37
N ALA A 489 -16.30 12.65 18.24
CA ALA A 489 -14.85 12.60 18.14
C ALA A 489 -14.18 13.59 19.10
N GLU A 490 -14.65 14.84 19.16
CA GLU A 490 -14.16 15.86 20.09
C GLU A 490 -14.40 15.45 21.55
N ALA A 491 -15.60 14.95 21.88
CA ALA A 491 -15.92 14.53 23.25
C ALA A 491 -15.07 13.34 23.71
N LYS A 492 -14.84 12.35 22.83
CA LYS A 492 -13.94 11.22 23.13
C LYS A 492 -12.52 11.69 23.39
N LEU A 493 -11.96 12.55 22.53
CA LEU A 493 -10.62 13.10 22.77
C LEU A 493 -10.53 13.89 24.08
N ARG A 494 -11.57 14.66 24.42
CA ARG A 494 -11.63 15.42 25.67
C ARG A 494 -11.56 14.52 26.91
N VAL A 495 -12.26 13.40 26.90
CA VAL A 495 -12.18 12.41 27.99
C VAL A 495 -10.78 11.81 28.11
N ILE A 496 -10.11 11.54 26.99
CA ILE A 496 -8.72 11.06 27.01
C ILE A 496 -7.78 12.12 27.60
N VAL A 497 -7.95 13.39 27.21
CA VAL A 497 -7.16 14.51 27.77
C VAL A 497 -7.36 14.64 29.27
N GLU A 498 -8.61 14.64 29.74
CA GLU A 498 -8.90 14.72 31.17
C GLU A 498 -8.29 13.53 31.94
N ALA A 499 -8.40 12.32 31.40
CA ALA A 499 -7.77 11.14 31.97
C ALA A 499 -6.24 11.26 32.03
N ALA A 500 -5.62 11.72 30.94
CA ALA A 500 -4.17 11.93 30.86
C ALA A 500 -3.68 12.94 31.89
N GLU A 501 -4.40 14.04 32.09
CA GLU A 501 -4.07 15.05 33.10
C GLU A 501 -4.13 14.48 34.52
N ARG A 502 -5.09 13.60 34.82
CA ARG A 502 -5.18 12.93 36.12
C ARG A 502 -4.09 11.88 36.30
N LEU A 503 -3.72 11.16 35.23
CA LEU A 503 -2.63 10.17 35.23
C LEU A 503 -1.27 10.83 35.47
N ARG A 504 -0.99 11.97 34.84
CA ARG A 504 0.26 12.73 35.01
C ARG A 504 0.47 13.31 36.42
N LYS A 505 -0.59 13.38 37.23
CA LYS A 505 -0.58 13.93 38.60
C LYS A 505 -0.55 12.85 39.69
N ALA A 506 -0.86 11.61 39.32
CA ALA A 506 -0.91 10.47 40.22
C ALA A 506 0.49 9.86 40.38
#